data_AF-F0V2F7-F1
#
_entry.id   AF-F0V2F7-F1
#
_cell.length_a   1.000
_cell.length_b   1.000
_cell.length_c   1.000
_cell.angle_alpha   90.00
_cell.angle_beta   90.00
_cell.angle_gamma   90.00
#
_symmetry.space_group_name_H-M   'P 1'
#
loop_
_entity.id
_entity.type
_entity.pdbx_description
1 polymer ?
#
loop_
_entity_poly.entity_id
_entity_poly.type
_entity_poly.pdbx_seq_one_letter_code
_entity_poly.pdbx_strand_id
1 'polypeptide(L)'
;MFRGKFEASNNCFVVFDKRIKKFSLLYLLQEAIKINLENFYKEDSGGIKHLKSKKLSELKIIIPDNKTLEKFNEICENIQLKIENLQKNIERLEIMKNDLHKMIFNQKISVI
;
A
#
# COMPACT_ATOMS: atom_id res chain seq x y z
N MET A 1 5.62 -2.50 -6.10
CA MET A 1 4.49 -2.25 -5.19
C MET A 1 3.44 -1.43 -5.93
N PHE A 2 2.26 -1.98 -6.16
CA PHE A 2 1.21 -1.28 -6.90
C PHE A 2 0.46 -0.36 -5.94
N ARG A 3 0.64 0.96 -6.09
CA ARG A 3 0.00 2.04 -5.32
C ARG A 3 -1.54 2.06 -5.50
N GLY A 4 -2.22 0.99 -5.11
CA GLY A 4 -3.63 0.78 -5.44
C GLY A 4 -3.89 0.30 -6.88
N LYS A 5 -2.92 -0.30 -7.58
CA LYS A 5 -3.24 -1.11 -8.78
C LYS A 5 -3.45 -2.55 -8.32
N PHE A 6 -4.62 -3.07 -8.57
CA PHE A 6 -5.03 -4.43 -8.21
C PHE A 6 -5.62 -5.09 -9.44
N GLU A 7 -5.47 -6.40 -9.55
CA GLU A 7 -6.20 -7.17 -10.56
C GLU A 7 -7.70 -7.05 -10.27
N ALA A 8 -8.48 -6.91 -11.35
CA ALA A 8 -9.93 -6.79 -11.25
C ALA A 8 -10.47 -8.06 -10.58
N SER A 9 -11.02 -7.88 -9.37
CA SER A 9 -11.72 -8.92 -8.63
C SER A 9 -13.03 -8.37 -8.13
N ASN A 10 -13.98 -9.27 -7.83
CA ASN A 10 -15.27 -8.89 -7.26
C ASN A 10 -15.16 -8.27 -5.86
N ASN A 11 -13.96 -8.25 -5.26
CA ASN A 11 -13.66 -7.71 -3.93
C ASN A 11 -12.83 -6.42 -3.98
N CYS A 12 -12.73 -5.79 -5.16
CA CYS A 12 -12.06 -4.52 -5.33
C CYS A 12 -13.07 -3.36 -5.31
N PHE A 13 -12.80 -2.34 -4.49
CA PHE A 13 -13.60 -1.11 -4.45
C PHE A 13 -12.77 0.09 -4.88
N VAL A 14 -13.33 0.91 -5.78
CA VAL A 14 -12.76 2.21 -6.14
C VAL A 14 -13.51 3.27 -5.37
N VAL A 15 -12.81 3.96 -4.47
CA VAL A 15 -13.38 5.05 -3.66
C VAL A 15 -12.91 6.38 -4.24
N PHE A 16 -13.86 7.24 -4.60
CA PHE A 16 -13.59 8.59 -5.07
C PHE A 16 -14.70 9.53 -4.62
N ASP A 17 -14.35 10.76 -4.23
CA ASP A 17 -15.33 11.81 -3.95
C ASP A 17 -15.39 12.77 -5.15
N LYS A 18 -16.56 12.86 -5.81
CA LYS A 18 -16.76 13.73 -6.97
C LYS A 18 -16.52 15.22 -6.68
N ARG A 19 -16.58 15.62 -5.41
CA ARG A 19 -16.37 17.01 -4.95
C ARG A 19 -14.89 17.32 -4.80
N ILE A 20 -14.06 16.32 -4.51
CA ILE A 20 -12.62 16.48 -4.28
C ILE A 20 -11.90 16.06 -5.55
N LYS A 21 -11.69 17.04 -6.43
CA LYS A 21 -11.03 16.83 -7.73
C LYS A 21 -9.53 17.11 -7.70
N LYS A 22 -9.07 17.89 -6.72
CA LYS A 22 -7.70 18.43 -6.70
C LYS A 22 -6.68 17.55 -5.98
N PHE A 23 -7.11 16.74 -5.02
CA PHE A 23 -6.21 16.00 -4.14
C PHE A 23 -6.58 14.52 -4.06
N SER A 24 -5.57 13.66 -3.98
CA SER A 24 -5.75 12.25 -3.68
C SER A 24 -6.20 12.07 -2.24
N LEU A 25 -7.17 11.17 -2.01
CA LEU A 25 -7.58 10.75 -0.67
C LEU A 25 -6.94 9.43 -0.25
N LEU A 26 -6.02 8.87 -1.05
CA LEU A 26 -5.47 7.54 -0.87
C LEU A 26 -4.93 7.31 0.55
N TYR A 27 -4.04 8.19 1.02
CA TYR A 27 -3.41 8.06 2.33
C TYR A 27 -4.41 8.25 3.49
N LEU A 28 -5.34 9.18 3.34
CA LEU A 28 -6.37 9.43 4.35
C LEU A 28 -7.33 8.24 4.47
N LEU A 29 -7.75 7.68 3.33
CA LEU A 29 -8.58 6.48 3.26
C LEU A 29 -7.86 5.28 3.86
N GLN A 30 -6.58 5.10 3.54
CA GLN A 30 -5.77 4.03 4.09
C GLN A 30 -5.71 4.11 5.62
N GLU A 31 -5.42 5.27 6.19
CA GLU A 31 -5.39 5.44 7.65
C GLU A 31 -6.77 5.28 8.28
N ALA A 32 -7.83 5.80 7.66
CA ALA A 32 -9.19 5.61 8.15
C ALA A 32 -9.60 4.14 8.18
N ILE A 33 -9.26 3.37 7.14
CA ILE A 33 -9.51 1.93 7.10
C ILE A 33 -8.70 1.22 8.18
N LYS A 34 -7.40 1.57 8.32
CA LYS A 34 -6.50 0.98 9.31
C LYS A 34 -7.03 1.14 10.74
N ILE A 35 -7.49 2.33 11.09
CA ILE A 35 -8.09 2.62 12.41
C ILE A 35 -9.35 1.78 12.65
N ASN A 36 -10.11 1.48 11.60
CA ASN A 36 -11.37 0.74 11.69
C ASN A 36 -11.23 -0.77 11.42
N LEU A 37 -10.00 -1.30 11.28
CA LEU A 37 -9.76 -2.70 10.96
C LEU A 37 -10.44 -3.65 11.95
N GLU A 38 -10.34 -3.39 13.26
CA GLU A 38 -10.97 -4.23 14.28
C GLU A 38 -12.49 -4.32 14.12
N ASN A 39 -13.13 -3.22 13.70
CA ASN A 39 -14.57 -3.17 13.48
C ASN A 39 -14.96 -3.97 12.23
N PHE A 40 -14.06 -4.11 11.26
CA PHE A 40 -14.26 -4.98 10.10
C PHE A 40 -14.04 -6.47 10.43
N TYR A 41 -13.20 -6.80 11.40
CA TYR A 41 -12.88 -8.21 11.75
C TYR A 41 -13.91 -8.90 12.66
N LYS A 42 -14.63 -8.18 13.52
CA LYS A 42 -15.47 -8.78 14.58
C LYS A 42 -16.71 -9.54 14.08
N GLU A 43 -17.11 -9.39 12.82
CA GLU A 43 -18.38 -9.92 12.30
C GLU A 43 -18.23 -11.01 11.23
N ASP A 44 -17.01 -11.44 10.89
CA ASP A 44 -16.80 -12.53 9.92
C ASP A 44 -16.81 -13.89 10.63
N SER A 45 -18.01 -14.38 10.91
CA SER A 45 -18.28 -15.75 11.29
C SER A 45 -18.24 -16.67 10.06
N GLY A 46 -17.05 -17.23 9.77
CA GLY A 46 -16.93 -18.55 9.12
C GLY A 46 -16.48 -18.64 7.65
N GLY A 47 -16.02 -17.57 7.00
CA GLY A 47 -15.60 -17.59 5.57
C GLY A 47 -14.27 -16.90 5.25
N ILE A 48 -13.98 -16.73 3.95
CA ILE A 48 -12.83 -15.93 3.46
C ILE A 48 -13.03 -14.48 3.93
N LYS A 49 -12.07 -13.95 4.69
CA LYS A 49 -12.14 -12.60 5.25
C LYS A 49 -12.05 -11.56 4.14
N HIS A 50 -13.10 -10.76 3.95
CA HIS A 50 -13.10 -9.67 2.99
C HIS A 50 -13.90 -8.46 3.49
N LEU A 51 -13.52 -7.26 3.02
CA LEU A 51 -14.26 -6.05 3.36
C LEU A 51 -15.63 -6.07 2.66
N LYS A 52 -16.72 -5.98 3.43
CA LYS A 52 -18.09 -5.91 2.88
C LYS A 52 -18.38 -4.48 2.43
N SER A 53 -18.87 -4.31 1.20
CA SER A 53 -19.21 -2.99 0.60
C SER A 53 -20.07 -2.12 1.54
N LYS A 54 -21.06 -2.74 2.20
CA LYS A 54 -21.94 -2.07 3.16
C LYS A 54 -21.18 -1.39 4.30
N LYS A 55 -20.24 -2.09 4.94
CA LYS A 55 -19.42 -1.53 6.05
C LYS A 55 -18.50 -0.41 5.56
N LEU A 56 -17.94 -0.54 4.35
CA LEU A 56 -17.15 0.54 3.75
C LEU A 56 -18.00 1.78 3.46
N SER A 57 -19.25 1.60 3.01
CA SER A 57 -20.17 2.73 2.77
C SER A 57 -20.68 3.41 4.05
N GLU A 58 -20.73 2.67 5.16
CA GLU A 58 -21.11 3.20 6.48
C GLU A 58 -19.95 3.95 7.16
N LEU A 59 -18.72 3.78 6.68
CA LEU A 59 -17.54 4.43 7.24
C LEU A 59 -17.62 5.95 7.03
N LYS A 60 -17.75 6.69 8.12
CA LYS A 60 -17.72 8.15 8.11
C LYS A 60 -16.30 8.65 8.33
N ILE A 61 -15.79 9.40 7.37
CA ILE A 61 -14.45 9.99 7.40
C ILE A 61 -14.60 11.51 7.39
N ILE A 62 -13.93 12.18 8.32
CA ILE A 62 -13.83 13.63 8.32
C ILE A 62 -12.75 14.02 7.33
N ILE A 63 -13.13 14.81 6.34
CA ILE A 63 -12.20 15.33 5.34
C ILE A 63 -11.71 16.70 5.85
N PRO A 64 -10.39 16.86 6.09
CA PRO A 64 -9.85 18.12 6.54
C PRO A 64 -9.88 19.18 5.44
N ASP A 65 -9.56 20.44 5.78
CA ASP A 65 -9.44 21.49 4.79
C ASP A 65 -8.32 21.20 3.78
N ASN A 66 -8.38 21.87 2.63
CA ASN A 66 -7.47 21.63 1.51
C ASN A 66 -5.99 21.79 1.88
N LYS A 67 -5.64 22.78 2.72
CA LYS A 67 -4.24 23.05 3.08
C LYS A 67 -3.70 21.94 3.98
N THR A 68 -4.52 21.48 4.92
CA THR A 68 -4.17 20.36 5.80
C THR A 68 -4.05 19.07 5.02
N LEU A 69 -4.98 18.79 4.10
CA LEU A 69 -4.95 17.59 3.26
C LEU A 69 -3.72 17.56 2.33
N GLU A 70 -3.38 18.69 1.73
CA GLU A 70 -2.19 18.83 0.87
C GLU A 70 -0.91 18.52 1.64
N LYS A 71 -0.71 19.17 2.79
CA LYS A 71 0.46 18.93 3.65
C LYS A 71 0.55 17.47 4.11
N PHE A 72 -0.58 16.88 4.48
CA PHE A 72 -0.63 15.47 4.87
C PHE A 72 -0.18 14.56 3.72
N ASN A 73 -0.73 14.77 2.51
CA ASN A 73 -0.38 14.00 1.34
C ASN A 73 1.10 14.14 0.96
N GLU A 74 1.66 15.35 1.03
CA GLU A 74 3.09 15.57 0.77
C GLU A 74 3.98 14.77 1.73
N ILE A 75 3.63 14.74 3.02
CA ILE A 75 4.37 13.97 4.02
C ILE A 75 4.31 12.47 3.69
N CYS A 76 3.11 11.95 3.45
CA CYS A 76 2.91 10.53 3.16
C CYS A 76 3.60 10.11 1.85
N GLU A 77 3.51 10.92 0.80
CA GLU A 77 4.15 10.64 -0.49
C GLU A 77 5.68 10.60 -0.37
N ASN A 78 6.26 11.56 0.36
CA ASN A 78 7.71 11.57 0.60
C ASN A 78 8.19 10.32 1.36
N ILE A 79 7.42 9.87 2.36
CA ILE A 79 7.72 8.64 3.10
C ILE A 79 7.59 7.42 2.19
N GLN A 80 6.49 7.33 1.43
CA GLN A 80 6.22 6.22 0.53
C GLN A 80 7.32 6.07 -0.54
N LEU A 81 7.77 7.18 -1.13
CA LEU A 81 8.87 7.18 -2.10
C LEU A 81 10.17 6.65 -1.50
N LYS A 82 10.50 7.01 -0.26
CA LYS A 82 11.69 6.49 0.42
C LYS A 82 11.60 4.98 0.63
N ILE A 83 10.44 4.48 1.06
CA ILE A 83 10.19 3.04 1.24
C ILE A 83 10.38 2.31 -0.10
N GLU A 84 9.77 2.80 -1.17
CA GLU A 84 9.86 2.17 -2.50
C GLU A 84 11.29 2.14 -3.03
N ASN A 85 12.07 3.21 -2.82
CA ASN A 85 13.47 3.25 -3.24
C ASN A 85 14.33 2.26 -2.44
N LEU A 86 14.11 2.16 -1.13
CA LEU A 86 14.81 1.18 -0.29
C LEU A 86 14.49 -0.26 -0.70
N GLN A 87 13.22 -0.57 -0.97
CA GLN A 87 12.80 -1.89 -1.43
C GLN A 87 13.47 -2.27 -2.75
N LYS A 88 13.52 -1.36 -3.73
CA LYS A 88 14.22 -1.59 -5.02
C LYS A 88 15.71 -1.87 -4.82
N ASN A 89 16.35 -1.14 -3.90
CA ASN A 89 17.77 -1.35 -3.61
C ASN A 89 18.02 -2.71 -2.95
N ILE A 90 17.16 -3.13 -2.01
CA ILE A 90 17.22 -4.46 -1.39
C ILE A 90 17.09 -5.55 -2.46
N GLU A 91 16.07 -5.45 -3.31
CA GLU A 91 15.80 -6.42 -4.38
C GLU A 91 16.98 -6.55 -5.34
N ARG A 92 17.59 -5.41 -5.74
CA ARG A 92 18.80 -5.40 -6.56
C ARG A 92 19.99 -6.07 -5.86
N LEU A 93 20.21 -5.78 -4.58
CA LEU A 93 21.31 -6.36 -3.81
C LEU A 93 21.12 -7.87 -3.61
N GLU A 94 19.88 -8.34 -3.42
CA GLU A 94 19.58 -9.77 -3.33
C GLU A 94 19.87 -10.50 -4.63
N ILE A 95 19.49 -9.92 -5.77
CA ILE A 95 19.83 -10.46 -7.10
C ILE A 95 21.35 -10.56 -7.25
N MET A 96 22.07 -9.47 -6.97
CA MET A 96 23.54 -9.46 -7.06
C MET A 96 24.19 -10.49 -6.14
N LYS A 97 23.71 -10.63 -4.90
CA LYS A 97 24.18 -11.65 -3.95
C LYS A 97 23.98 -13.06 -4.50
N ASN A 98 22.78 -13.35 -5.03
CA ASN A 98 22.45 -14.66 -5.56
C ASN A 98 23.27 -14.99 -6.82
N ASP A 99 23.54 -14.00 -7.67
CA ASP A 99 24.38 -14.18 -8.85
C ASP A 99 25.83 -14.44 -8.46
N LEU A 100 26.40 -13.65 -7.53
CA LEU A 100 27.74 -13.89 -7.00
C LEU A 100 27.87 -15.28 -6.36
N HIS A 101 26.86 -15.68 -5.57
CA HIS A 101 26.80 -17.01 -4.98
C HIS A 101 26.86 -18.09 -6.07
N LYS A 102 26.02 -18.02 -7.11
CA LYS A 102 26.06 -18.96 -8.24
C LYS A 102 27.43 -18.98 -8.94
N MET A 103 28.09 -17.82 -9.08
CA MET A 103 29.38 -17.74 -9.75
C MET A 103 30.52 -18.37 -8.94
N ILE A 104 30.52 -18.18 -7.61
CA ILE A 104 31.49 -18.81 -6.69
C ILE A 104 31.34 -20.32 -6.72
N PHE A 105 30.10 -20.82 -6.58
CA PHE A 105 29.84 -22.27 -6.55
C PHE A 105 30.10 -22.95 -7.91
N ASN A 106 29.92 -22.24 -9.02
CA ASN A 106 30.27 -22.73 -10.35
C ASN A 106 31.76 -22.54 -10.69
N GLN A 107 32.61 -22.18 -9.72
CA GLN A 107 34.06 -21.90 -9.88
C GLN A 107 34.39 -20.87 -10.97
N LYS A 108 33.42 -20.04 -11.40
CA LYS A 108 33.64 -18.98 -12.39
C LYS A 108 34.40 -17.79 -11.80
N ILE A 109 34.49 -17.71 -10.47
CA ILE A 109 35.29 -16.73 -9.73
C ILE A 109 35.94 -17.43 -8.54
N SER A 110 37.25 -17.23 -8.36
CA SER A 110 38.00 -17.65 -7.16
C SER A 110 38.07 -16.48 -6.18
N VAL A 111 37.70 -16.72 -4.93
CA VAL A 111 38.01 -15.80 -3.83
C VAL A 111 39.43 -16.14 -3.38
N ILE A 112 40.37 -15.23 -3.62
CA ILE A 112 41.76 -15.31 -3.14
C ILE A 112 41.85 -14.64 -1.78
#